data_AF-A0A0R3RNF2-F1
#
_entry.id   AF-A0A0R3RNF2-F1
#
_cell.length_a   1.000
_cell.length_b   1.000
_cell.length_c   1.000
_cell.angle_alpha   90.00
_cell.angle_beta   90.00
_cell.angle_gamma   90.00
#
_symmetry.space_group_name_H-M   'P 1'
#
loop_
_entity.id
_entity.type
_entity.pdbx_description
1 polymer ?
#
loop_
_entity_poly.entity_id
_entity_poly.type
_entity_poly.pdbx_seq_one_letter_code
_entity_poly.pdbx_strand_id
1 'polypeptide(L)'
;GEVSNEADRAKLLESIAECCVQQQHYHFAAKKYTQAGNKLDAMRSLIKSGDTGRIVFFATAARNKEIYILAANYLQTLNWKEDGDLMKQIELFYNKANAYEHLSSFYEACAQVEIDDYRDYNKAADALNEASRCLTKALQNYPRNEEYLTEKQAELHKAIGNIKEFIQIRNVYELDPIDAIRQLEALADDKQACKNIRLGDIYAVMILYNVHKANYRKAYSLIQQLKEREPQIELSRYINKEIQNIISHELKLLGIIDDEKIGSESGEEQRFDDDEVDYSYAMKRNFQRDDKIFDENDF
;
A
#
# COMPACT_ATOMS: atom_id res chain seq x y z
N GLY A 1 -32.87 48.52 7.59
CA GLY A 1 -33.42 47.57 6.62
C GLY A 1 -32.47 47.34 5.46
N GLU A 2 -31.25 46.86 5.72
CA GLU A 2 -30.24 46.56 4.68
C GLU A 2 -29.99 45.06 4.49
N VAL A 3 -30.40 44.22 5.46
CA VAL A 3 -30.14 42.77 5.47
C VAL A 3 -30.90 42.01 4.36
N SER A 4 -32.00 42.55 3.83
CA SER A 4 -32.80 41.87 2.80
C SER A 4 -32.05 41.74 1.46
N ASN A 5 -31.33 42.79 1.03
CA ASN A 5 -30.75 42.82 -0.31
C ASN A 5 -29.51 41.91 -0.44
N GLU A 6 -28.71 41.78 0.62
CA GLU A 6 -27.51 40.95 0.60
C GLU A 6 -27.84 39.45 0.64
N ALA A 7 -28.82 39.06 1.47
CA ALA A 7 -29.30 37.68 1.52
C ALA A 7 -29.97 37.25 0.20
N ASP A 8 -30.77 38.12 -0.41
CA ASP A 8 -31.42 37.85 -1.70
C ASP A 8 -30.38 37.77 -2.84
N ARG A 9 -29.34 38.61 -2.80
CA ARG A 9 -28.20 38.54 -3.72
C ARG A 9 -27.42 37.23 -3.56
N ALA A 10 -27.16 36.79 -2.34
CA ALA A 10 -26.47 35.52 -2.09
C ALA A 10 -27.25 34.34 -2.66
N LYS A 11 -28.56 34.26 -2.40
CA LYS A 11 -29.43 33.22 -2.98
C LYS A 11 -29.44 33.24 -4.51
N LEU A 12 -29.51 34.42 -5.13
CA LEU A 12 -29.43 34.53 -6.59
C LEU A 12 -28.10 34.01 -7.13
N LEU A 13 -26.99 34.33 -6.47
CA LEU A 13 -25.67 33.82 -6.84
C LEU A 13 -25.58 32.30 -6.71
N GLU A 14 -26.19 31.72 -5.67
CA GLU A 14 -26.29 30.26 -5.50
C GLU A 14 -27.11 29.61 -6.61
N SER A 15 -28.28 30.16 -6.97
CA SER A 15 -29.08 29.62 -8.08
C SER A 15 -28.35 29.69 -9.43
N ILE A 16 -27.59 30.76 -9.68
CA ILE A 16 -26.72 30.85 -10.87
C ILE A 16 -25.62 29.78 -10.80
N ALA A 17 -25.01 29.57 -9.62
CA ALA A 17 -23.99 28.57 -9.43
C ALA A 17 -24.52 27.15 -9.70
N GLU A 18 -25.71 26.82 -9.20
CA GLU A 18 -26.40 25.55 -9.44
C GLU A 18 -26.62 25.31 -10.94
N CYS A 19 -27.07 26.34 -11.66
CA CYS A 19 -27.22 26.28 -13.11
C CYS A 19 -25.87 26.00 -13.81
N CYS A 20 -24.79 26.65 -13.37
CA CYS A 20 -23.44 26.35 -13.86
C CYS A 20 -23.01 24.91 -13.55
N VAL A 21 -23.34 24.35 -12.38
CA VAL A 21 -23.04 22.94 -12.05
C VAL A 21 -23.78 21.99 -12.99
N GLN A 22 -25.06 22.24 -13.25
CA GLN A 22 -25.88 21.43 -14.17
C GLN A 22 -25.33 21.46 -15.59
N GLN A 23 -24.77 22.60 -16.01
CA GLN A 23 -24.10 22.77 -17.31
C GLN A 23 -22.63 22.32 -17.30
N GLN A 24 -22.15 21.70 -16.22
CA GLN A 24 -20.76 21.24 -16.06
C GLN A 24 -19.71 22.37 -16.12
N HIS A 25 -20.14 23.62 -15.95
CA HIS A 25 -19.30 24.81 -15.86
C HIS A 25 -18.77 24.99 -14.43
N TYR A 26 -18.01 24.02 -13.94
CA TYR A 26 -17.64 23.89 -12.53
C TYR A 26 -16.79 25.04 -11.97
N HIS A 27 -15.89 25.63 -12.76
CA HIS A 27 -15.12 26.80 -12.32
C HIS A 27 -15.99 28.04 -12.12
N PHE A 28 -16.98 28.24 -13.01
CA PHE A 28 -17.93 29.34 -12.87
C PHE A 28 -18.84 29.12 -11.67
N ALA A 29 -19.33 27.88 -11.48
CA ALA A 29 -20.07 27.51 -10.28
C ALA A 29 -19.28 27.80 -9.01
N ALA A 30 -18.01 27.35 -8.92
CA ALA A 30 -17.16 27.60 -7.77
C ALA A 30 -16.97 29.10 -7.46
N LYS A 31 -16.78 29.91 -8.51
CA LYS A 31 -16.68 31.37 -8.37
C LYS A 31 -17.97 31.98 -7.82
N LYS A 32 -19.13 31.54 -8.31
CA LYS A 32 -20.44 32.05 -7.87
C LYS A 32 -20.77 31.64 -6.45
N TYR A 33 -20.55 30.37 -6.08
CA TYR A 33 -20.67 29.92 -4.69
C TYR A 33 -19.72 30.68 -3.75
N THR A 34 -18.47 30.95 -4.17
CA THR A 34 -17.52 31.76 -3.38
C THR A 34 -18.03 33.19 -3.18
N GLN A 35 -18.58 33.81 -4.23
CA GLN A 35 -19.19 35.16 -4.15
C GLN A 35 -20.44 35.19 -3.26
N ALA A 36 -21.18 34.09 -3.18
CA ALA A 36 -22.32 33.93 -2.28
C ALA A 36 -21.91 33.63 -0.81
N GLY A 37 -20.62 33.41 -0.55
CA GLY A 37 -20.11 33.00 0.76
C GLY A 37 -20.23 31.49 1.06
N ASN A 38 -20.81 30.71 0.14
CA ASN A 38 -20.96 29.27 0.26
C ASN A 38 -19.66 28.54 -0.16
N LYS A 39 -18.70 28.48 0.76
CA LYS A 39 -17.39 27.90 0.49
C LYS A 39 -17.41 26.38 0.28
N LEU A 40 -18.37 25.66 0.86
CA LEU A 40 -18.45 24.20 0.75
C LEU A 40 -18.87 23.78 -0.66
N ASP A 41 -19.92 24.38 -1.21
CA ASP A 41 -20.36 24.07 -2.58
C ASP A 41 -19.38 24.62 -3.62
N ALA A 42 -18.66 25.70 -3.29
CA ALA A 42 -17.51 26.14 -4.09
C ALA A 42 -16.42 25.06 -4.16
N MET A 43 -16.03 24.49 -3.02
CA MET A 43 -15.04 23.41 -2.96
C MET A 43 -15.51 22.16 -3.71
N ARG A 44 -16.76 21.73 -3.50
CA ARG A 44 -17.36 20.58 -4.22
C ARG A 44 -17.36 20.80 -5.73
N SER A 45 -17.63 22.02 -6.19
CA SER A 45 -17.55 22.38 -7.60
C SER A 45 -16.12 22.32 -8.12
N LEU A 46 -15.13 22.81 -7.35
CA LEU A 46 -13.71 22.69 -7.72
C LEU A 46 -13.27 21.23 -7.83
N ILE A 47 -13.67 20.36 -6.89
CA ILE A 47 -13.38 18.92 -6.94
C ILE A 47 -13.94 18.30 -8.22
N LYS A 48 -15.19 18.61 -8.60
CA LYS A 48 -15.78 18.15 -9.87
C LYS A 48 -15.03 18.64 -11.12
N SER A 49 -14.34 19.77 -11.03
CA SER A 49 -13.50 20.27 -12.14
C SER A 49 -12.18 19.53 -12.30
N GLY A 50 -11.71 18.82 -11.28
CA GLY A 50 -10.42 18.12 -11.30
C GLY A 50 -9.19 19.04 -11.29
N ASP A 51 -9.34 20.35 -11.12
CA ASP A 51 -8.24 21.31 -11.07
C ASP A 51 -7.55 21.28 -9.69
N THR A 52 -6.59 20.39 -9.54
CA THR A 52 -5.84 20.15 -8.31
C THR A 52 -5.19 21.42 -7.76
N GLY A 53 -4.63 22.27 -8.64
CA GLY A 53 -3.99 23.52 -8.23
C GLY A 53 -4.98 24.48 -7.57
N ARG A 54 -6.17 24.66 -8.17
CA ARG A 54 -7.24 25.49 -7.57
C ARG A 54 -7.82 24.88 -6.32
N ILE A 55 -7.94 23.56 -6.23
CA ILE A 55 -8.41 22.84 -5.04
C ILE A 55 -7.47 23.11 -3.85
N VAL A 56 -6.16 22.90 -4.03
CA VAL A 56 -5.14 23.13 -2.99
C VAL A 56 -5.09 24.61 -2.57
N PHE A 57 -5.12 25.52 -3.55
CA PHE A 57 -5.15 26.96 -3.30
C PHE A 57 -6.39 27.38 -2.50
N PHE A 58 -7.58 26.93 -2.94
CA PHE A 58 -8.84 27.26 -2.29
C PHE A 58 -8.91 26.72 -0.86
N ALA A 59 -8.48 25.48 -0.63
CA ALA A 59 -8.44 24.89 0.70
C ALA A 59 -7.54 25.71 1.66
N THR A 60 -6.35 26.08 1.19
CA THR A 60 -5.40 26.91 1.96
C THR A 60 -5.96 28.28 2.31
N ALA A 61 -6.68 28.91 1.37
CA ALA A 61 -7.28 30.23 1.57
C ALA A 61 -8.53 30.18 2.45
N ALA A 62 -9.35 29.12 2.35
CA ALA A 62 -10.65 29.05 3.00
C ALA A 62 -10.56 28.87 4.53
N ARG A 63 -9.47 28.25 5.02
CA ARG A 63 -9.19 27.99 6.45
C ARG A 63 -10.36 27.31 7.18
N ASN A 64 -10.97 26.32 6.54
CA ASN A 64 -12.12 25.60 7.07
C ASN A 64 -11.81 24.09 7.13
N LYS A 65 -12.14 23.45 8.26
CA LYS A 65 -11.83 22.04 8.53
C LYS A 65 -12.47 21.09 7.52
N GLU A 66 -13.75 21.29 7.18
CA GLU A 66 -14.45 20.44 6.22
C GLU A 66 -13.87 20.58 4.81
N ILE A 67 -13.46 21.81 4.43
CA ILE A 67 -12.80 22.04 3.14
C ILE A 67 -11.44 21.36 3.07
N TYR A 68 -10.66 21.38 4.16
CA TYR A 68 -9.41 20.62 4.23
C TYR A 68 -9.65 19.12 4.07
N ILE A 69 -10.66 18.55 4.74
CA ILE A 69 -11.02 17.14 4.59
C ILE A 69 -11.41 16.82 3.13
N LEU A 70 -12.27 17.64 2.51
CA LEU A 70 -12.66 17.47 1.11
C LEU A 70 -11.45 17.53 0.15
N ALA A 71 -10.50 18.44 0.40
CA ALA A 71 -9.28 18.54 -0.37
C ALA A 71 -8.43 17.28 -0.26
N ALA A 72 -8.13 16.86 0.97
CA ALA A 72 -7.31 15.68 1.25
C ALA A 72 -7.95 14.39 0.68
N ASN A 73 -9.27 14.23 0.83
CA ASN A 73 -10.02 13.11 0.26
C ASN A 73 -9.87 13.05 -1.26
N TYR A 74 -9.96 14.19 -1.94
CA TYR A 74 -9.75 14.26 -3.39
C TYR A 74 -8.30 13.94 -3.77
N LEU A 75 -7.30 14.48 -3.05
CA LEU A 75 -5.90 14.21 -3.36
C LEU A 75 -5.55 12.72 -3.21
N GLN A 76 -6.19 11.99 -2.29
CA GLN A 76 -6.01 10.54 -2.15
C GLN A 76 -6.50 9.72 -3.35
N THR A 77 -7.36 10.28 -4.21
CA THR A 77 -7.79 9.59 -5.44
C THR A 77 -6.82 9.81 -6.60
N LEU A 78 -5.78 10.63 -6.43
CA LEU A 78 -4.73 10.86 -7.41
C LEU A 78 -3.58 9.86 -7.19
N ASN A 79 -2.60 9.86 -8.09
CA ASN A 79 -1.40 9.04 -7.95
C ASN A 79 -0.41 9.65 -6.93
N TRP A 80 -0.80 9.69 -5.66
CA TRP A 80 0.04 10.20 -4.57
C TRP A 80 1.25 9.29 -4.28
N LYS A 81 1.23 8.02 -4.72
CA LYS A 81 2.31 7.05 -4.48
C LYS A 81 3.64 7.49 -5.10
N GLU A 82 3.57 8.16 -6.25
CA GLU A 82 4.73 8.65 -7.01
C GLU A 82 4.98 10.15 -6.77
N ASP A 83 4.15 10.82 -5.97
CA ASP A 83 4.19 12.26 -5.75
C ASP A 83 4.26 12.60 -4.26
N GLY A 84 5.49 12.78 -3.77
CA GLY A 84 5.75 13.15 -2.39
C GLY A 84 5.20 14.53 -1.99
N ASP A 85 4.90 15.42 -2.93
CA ASP A 85 4.26 16.70 -2.63
C ASP A 85 2.75 16.52 -2.41
N LEU A 86 2.08 15.66 -3.18
CA LEU A 86 0.70 15.27 -2.90
C LEU A 86 0.55 14.63 -1.51
N MET A 87 1.47 13.73 -1.13
CA MET A 87 1.47 13.12 0.21
C MET A 87 1.55 14.18 1.31
N LYS A 88 2.50 15.12 1.21
CA LYS A 88 2.64 16.23 2.18
C LYS A 88 1.40 17.11 2.24
N GLN A 89 0.73 17.35 1.11
CA GLN A 89 -0.52 18.14 1.10
C GLN A 89 -1.68 17.40 1.77
N ILE A 90 -1.81 16.09 1.55
CA ILE A 90 -2.82 15.24 2.23
C ILE A 90 -2.60 15.31 3.75
N GLU A 91 -1.37 15.05 4.21
CA GLU A 91 -1.01 15.13 5.63
C GLU A 91 -1.28 16.52 6.21
N LEU A 92 -0.88 17.58 5.49
CA LEU A 92 -1.08 18.96 5.91
C LEU A 92 -2.57 19.28 6.12
N PHE A 93 -3.42 18.91 5.16
CA PHE A 93 -4.84 19.21 5.22
C PHE A 93 -5.54 18.43 6.33
N TYR A 94 -5.26 17.15 6.52
CA TYR A 94 -5.84 16.41 7.64
C TYR A 94 -5.40 16.94 9.00
N ASN A 95 -4.11 17.29 9.17
CA ASN A 95 -3.62 17.92 10.39
C ASN A 95 -4.33 19.26 10.65
N LYS A 96 -4.48 20.12 9.63
CA LYS A 96 -5.21 21.39 9.77
C LYS A 96 -6.69 21.20 10.11
N ALA A 97 -7.29 20.08 9.71
CA ALA A 97 -8.66 19.73 10.05
C ALA A 97 -8.81 19.09 11.44
N ASN A 98 -7.72 18.67 12.10
CA ASN A 98 -7.72 17.70 13.20
C ASN A 98 -8.44 16.39 12.83
N ALA A 99 -8.39 15.98 11.55
CA ALA A 99 -9.03 14.77 11.05
C ALA A 99 -8.11 13.55 11.19
N TYR A 100 -7.70 13.26 12.43
CA TYR A 100 -6.68 12.26 12.71
C TYR A 100 -7.08 10.83 12.34
N GLU A 101 -8.37 10.50 12.36
CA GLU A 101 -8.87 9.21 11.88
C GLU A 101 -8.62 9.03 10.38
N HIS A 102 -8.84 10.08 9.58
CA HIS A 102 -8.58 10.04 8.15
C HIS A 102 -7.08 9.98 7.86
N LEU A 103 -6.28 10.70 8.66
CA LEU A 103 -4.82 10.66 8.55
C LEU A 103 -4.25 9.28 8.92
N SER A 104 -4.80 8.62 9.94
CA SER A 104 -4.45 7.23 10.27
C SER A 104 -4.71 6.30 9.10
N SER A 105 -5.92 6.37 8.52
CA SER A 105 -6.29 5.53 7.37
C SER A 105 -5.40 5.79 6.14
N PHE A 106 -4.96 7.04 5.94
CA PHE A 106 -4.00 7.37 4.88
C PHE A 106 -2.64 6.70 5.12
N TYR A 107 -2.10 6.75 6.33
CA TYR A 107 -0.84 6.06 6.66
C TYR A 107 -0.95 4.53 6.58
N GLU A 108 -2.10 3.94 6.90
CA GLU A 108 -2.37 2.52 6.65
C GLU A 108 -2.33 2.19 5.16
N ALA A 109 -2.89 3.06 4.30
CA ALA A 109 -2.77 2.90 2.84
C ALA A 109 -1.32 3.03 2.35
N CYS A 110 -0.53 3.96 2.92
CA CYS A 110 0.90 4.04 2.66
C CYS A 110 1.63 2.74 3.03
N ALA A 111 1.34 2.18 4.21
CA ALA A 111 1.93 0.91 4.65
C ALA A 111 1.59 -0.25 3.71
N GLN A 112 0.34 -0.31 3.23
CA GLN A 112 -0.08 -1.34 2.27
C GLN A 112 0.69 -1.24 0.95
N VAL A 113 0.92 -0.02 0.45
CA VAL A 113 1.74 0.22 -0.75
C VAL A 113 3.18 -0.23 -0.55
N GLU A 114 3.78 0.09 0.61
CA GLU A 114 5.14 -0.36 0.93
C GLU A 114 5.24 -1.90 0.98
N ILE A 115 4.20 -2.60 1.40
CA ILE A 115 4.15 -4.08 1.41
C ILE A 115 3.92 -4.67 0.01
N ASP A 116 2.92 -4.16 -0.71
CA ASP A 116 2.45 -4.76 -1.95
C ASP A 116 3.31 -4.40 -3.16
N ASP A 117 3.71 -3.13 -3.26
CA ASP A 117 4.41 -2.59 -4.42
C ASP A 117 5.93 -2.67 -4.21
N TYR A 118 6.42 -2.36 -2.99
CA TYR A 118 7.86 -2.24 -2.72
C TYR A 118 8.46 -3.36 -1.85
N ARG A 119 7.64 -4.17 -1.18
CA ARG A 119 8.05 -5.19 -0.19
C ARG A 119 8.99 -4.64 0.91
N ASP A 120 8.88 -3.35 1.19
CA ASP A 120 9.65 -2.66 2.22
C ASP A 120 8.88 -2.68 3.54
N TYR A 121 8.99 -3.82 4.23
CA TYR A 121 8.37 -4.02 5.53
C TYR A 121 8.87 -3.04 6.60
N ASN A 122 10.07 -2.46 6.46
CA ASN A 122 10.56 -1.46 7.42
C ASN A 122 9.77 -0.16 7.27
N LYS A 123 9.64 0.35 6.04
CA LYS A 123 8.82 1.55 5.78
C LYS A 123 7.34 1.32 6.09
N ALA A 124 6.83 0.12 5.81
CA ALA A 124 5.48 -0.25 6.21
C ALA A 124 5.28 -0.16 7.73
N ALA A 125 6.24 -0.65 8.53
CA ALA A 125 6.20 -0.52 9.97
C ALA A 125 6.27 0.95 10.42
N ASP A 126 7.10 1.79 9.79
CA ASP A 126 7.19 3.22 10.10
C ASP A 126 5.87 3.94 9.80
N ALA A 127 5.26 3.69 8.64
CA ALA A 127 3.95 4.24 8.27
C ALA A 127 2.86 3.81 9.25
N LEU A 128 2.80 2.53 9.65
CA LEU A 128 1.86 2.08 10.68
C LEU A 128 2.14 2.73 12.04
N ASN A 129 3.39 2.99 12.42
CA ASN A 129 3.66 3.75 13.65
C ASN A 129 3.10 5.19 13.58
N GLU A 130 3.18 5.86 12.43
CA GLU A 130 2.53 7.17 12.23
C GLU A 130 1.00 7.07 12.28
N ALA A 131 0.41 6.01 11.71
CA ALA A 131 -1.02 5.73 11.86
C ALA A 131 -1.42 5.59 13.34
N SER A 132 -0.65 4.85 14.13
CA SER A 132 -0.89 4.67 15.58
C SER A 132 -0.84 6.00 16.32
N ARG A 133 0.15 6.85 16.03
CA ARG A 133 0.27 8.19 16.61
C ARG A 133 -0.92 9.07 16.26
N CYS A 134 -1.46 8.94 15.05
CA CYS A 134 -2.68 9.64 14.65
C CYS A 134 -3.89 9.17 15.45
N LEU A 135 -4.06 7.86 15.67
CA LEU A 135 -5.12 7.35 16.54
C LEU A 135 -4.98 7.80 17.99
N THR A 136 -3.76 7.85 18.54
CA THR A 136 -3.52 8.43 19.87
C THR A 136 -3.99 9.88 19.92
N LYS A 137 -3.70 10.70 18.89
CA LYS A 137 -4.20 12.07 18.81
C LYS A 137 -5.73 12.12 18.67
N ALA A 138 -6.34 11.19 17.92
CA ALA A 138 -7.80 11.11 17.79
C ALA A 138 -8.46 10.83 19.15
N LEU A 139 -7.94 9.86 19.91
CA LEU A 139 -8.39 9.50 21.25
C LEU A 139 -8.22 10.64 22.27
N GLN A 140 -7.20 11.48 22.12
CA GLN A 140 -7.00 12.65 22.98
C GLN A 140 -7.97 13.80 22.68
N ASN A 141 -8.55 13.86 21.47
CA ASN A 141 -9.36 14.99 20.99
C ASN A 141 -10.88 14.74 21.12
N TYR A 142 -11.35 14.30 22.30
CA TYR A 142 -12.77 14.01 22.59
C TYR A 142 -13.42 13.07 21.56
N PRO A 143 -13.05 11.78 21.59
CA PRO A 143 -13.44 10.82 20.57
C PRO A 143 -14.96 10.63 20.58
N ARG A 144 -15.60 10.76 19.41
CA ARG A 144 -17.02 10.38 19.26
C ARG A 144 -17.22 8.86 19.36
N ASN A 145 -16.17 8.10 19.05
CA ASN A 145 -16.18 6.63 18.92
C ASN A 145 -14.96 5.99 19.64
N GLU A 146 -14.79 6.22 20.94
CA GLU A 146 -13.62 5.77 21.70
C GLU A 146 -13.36 4.25 21.60
N GLU A 147 -14.42 3.45 21.70
CA GLU A 147 -14.34 1.98 21.62
C GLU A 147 -13.77 1.53 20.27
N TYR A 148 -14.35 2.02 19.17
CA TYR A 148 -13.88 1.75 17.81
C TYR A 148 -12.41 2.17 17.61
N LEU A 149 -12.02 3.35 18.10
CA LEU A 149 -10.65 3.84 17.97
C LEU A 149 -9.65 3.01 18.78
N THR A 150 -10.07 2.52 19.94
CA THR A 150 -9.25 1.65 20.79
C THR A 150 -9.07 0.26 20.14
N GLU A 151 -10.14 -0.30 19.58
CA GLU A 151 -10.09 -1.55 18.82
C GLU A 151 -9.16 -1.41 17.62
N LYS A 152 -9.34 -0.36 16.81
CA LYS A 152 -8.48 -0.07 15.66
C LYS A 152 -7.02 0.11 16.06
N GLN A 153 -6.75 0.78 17.18
CA GLN A 153 -5.39 0.92 17.70
C GLN A 153 -4.78 -0.43 18.12
N ALA A 154 -5.57 -1.33 18.72
CA ALA A 154 -5.11 -2.67 19.08
C ALA A 154 -4.80 -3.52 17.84
N GLU A 155 -5.64 -3.47 16.81
CA GLU A 155 -5.40 -4.12 15.52
C GLU A 155 -4.10 -3.65 14.89
N LEU A 156 -3.89 -2.33 14.89
CA LEU A 156 -2.70 -1.71 14.31
C LEU A 156 -1.43 -2.05 15.08
N HIS A 157 -1.47 -2.09 16.42
CA HIS A 157 -0.35 -2.58 17.23
C HIS A 157 -0.02 -4.05 16.94
N LYS A 158 -1.04 -4.87 16.73
CA LYS A 158 -0.86 -6.28 16.33
C LYS A 158 -0.20 -6.37 14.95
N ALA A 159 -0.66 -5.58 13.99
CA ALA A 159 -0.06 -5.52 12.65
C ALA A 159 1.42 -5.12 12.69
N ILE A 160 1.76 -4.07 13.46
CA ILE A 160 3.15 -3.63 13.68
C ILE A 160 3.99 -4.75 14.31
N GLY A 161 3.44 -5.46 15.30
CA GLY A 161 4.10 -6.59 15.95
C GLY A 161 4.46 -7.70 14.96
N ASN A 162 3.49 -8.13 14.16
CA ASN A 162 3.69 -9.18 13.15
C ASN A 162 4.75 -8.77 12.11
N ILE A 163 4.67 -7.54 11.59
CA ILE A 163 5.65 -7.04 10.62
C ILE A 163 7.06 -6.97 11.22
N LYS A 164 7.19 -6.51 12.47
CA LYS A 164 8.48 -6.48 13.18
C LYS A 164 9.04 -7.88 13.42
N GLU A 165 8.19 -8.84 13.76
CA GLU A 165 8.58 -10.25 13.87
C GLU A 165 9.13 -10.78 12.54
N PHE A 166 8.45 -10.52 11.42
CA PHE A 166 8.93 -10.92 10.11
C PHE A 166 10.29 -10.28 9.74
N ILE A 167 10.46 -8.98 10.00
CA ILE A 167 11.75 -8.29 9.81
C ILE A 167 12.84 -8.92 10.68
N GLN A 168 12.53 -9.22 11.94
CA GLN A 168 13.47 -9.85 12.86
C GLN A 168 13.88 -11.24 12.36
N ILE A 169 12.93 -12.07 11.89
CA ILE A 169 13.23 -13.39 11.34
C ILE A 169 14.16 -13.29 10.12
N ARG A 170 13.96 -12.29 9.24
CA ARG A 170 14.87 -12.03 8.13
C ARG A 170 16.29 -11.67 8.58
N ASN A 171 16.44 -10.97 9.70
CA ASN A 171 17.75 -10.69 10.29
C ASN A 171 18.37 -11.95 10.91
N VAL A 172 17.58 -12.79 11.58
CA VAL A 172 18.04 -14.09 12.13
C VAL A 172 18.54 -14.99 11.01
N TYR A 173 17.92 -14.96 9.83
CA TYR A 173 18.35 -15.74 8.67
C TYR A 173 19.81 -15.51 8.27
N GLU A 174 20.38 -14.34 8.57
CA GLU A 174 21.81 -14.08 8.32
C GLU A 174 22.75 -14.86 9.24
N LEU A 175 22.27 -15.20 10.44
CA LEU A 175 23.05 -15.80 11.53
C LEU A 175 22.74 -17.30 11.68
N ASP A 176 21.46 -17.65 11.65
CA ASP A 176 20.95 -19.02 11.77
C ASP A 176 19.77 -19.22 10.80
N PRO A 177 20.05 -19.66 9.56
CA PRO A 177 19.02 -19.96 8.57
C PRO A 177 18.03 -21.02 9.03
N ILE A 178 18.46 -22.02 9.82
CA ILE A 178 17.60 -23.13 10.24
C ILE A 178 16.55 -22.63 11.22
N ASP A 179 16.97 -21.85 12.22
CA ASP A 179 16.06 -21.24 13.17
C ASP A 179 15.11 -20.26 12.48
N ALA A 180 15.61 -19.45 11.55
CA ALA A 180 14.78 -18.54 10.76
C ALA A 180 13.70 -19.28 9.96
N ILE A 181 14.03 -20.39 9.28
CA ILE A 181 13.03 -21.19 8.55
C ILE A 181 11.98 -21.77 9.50
N ARG A 182 12.37 -22.27 10.67
CA ARG A 182 11.41 -22.76 11.68
C ARG A 182 10.46 -21.67 12.13
N GLN A 183 10.96 -20.45 12.35
CA GLN A 183 10.12 -19.30 12.71
C GLN A 183 9.19 -18.88 11.57
N LEU A 184 9.66 -18.92 10.31
CA LEU A 184 8.82 -18.65 9.13
C LEU A 184 7.71 -19.68 8.94
N GLU A 185 7.98 -20.98 9.18
CA GLU A 185 6.94 -22.02 9.15
C GLU A 185 5.85 -21.74 10.20
N ALA A 186 6.23 -21.38 11.43
CA ALA A 186 5.29 -21.01 12.47
C ALA A 186 4.49 -19.73 12.12
N LEU A 187 5.16 -18.72 11.56
CA LEU A 187 4.54 -17.47 11.15
C LEU A 187 3.54 -17.67 9.99
N ALA A 188 3.88 -18.55 9.04
CA ALA A 188 3.00 -18.91 7.93
C ALA A 188 1.73 -19.63 8.41
N ASP A 189 1.79 -20.37 9.52
CA ASP A 189 0.64 -21.05 10.10
C ASP A 189 -0.28 -20.14 10.94
N ASP A 190 0.24 -19.00 11.41
CA ASP A 190 -0.59 -17.95 12.02
C ASP A 190 -1.35 -17.16 10.95
N LYS A 191 -2.61 -17.58 10.71
CA LYS A 191 -3.54 -16.92 9.79
C LYS A 191 -3.75 -15.43 10.09
N GLN A 192 -3.61 -15.00 11.35
CA GLN A 192 -3.81 -13.61 11.71
C GLN A 192 -2.54 -12.77 11.47
N ALA A 193 -1.35 -13.36 11.63
CA ALA A 193 -0.11 -12.72 11.23
C ALA A 193 -0.06 -12.51 9.71
N CYS A 194 -0.47 -13.52 8.94
CA CYS A 194 -0.55 -13.51 7.48
C CYS A 194 -1.54 -12.49 6.89
N LYS A 195 -2.35 -11.80 7.70
CA LYS A 195 -3.15 -10.65 7.24
C LYS A 195 -2.31 -9.39 7.01
N ASN A 196 -1.15 -9.29 7.66
CA ASN A 196 -0.31 -8.08 7.66
C ASN A 196 1.00 -8.28 6.88
N ILE A 197 1.25 -9.50 6.43
CA ILE A 197 2.44 -9.91 5.69
C ILE A 197 1.97 -10.77 4.54
N ARG A 198 2.53 -10.57 3.35
CA ARG A 198 2.16 -11.36 2.18
C ARG A 198 2.66 -12.79 2.37
N LEU A 199 1.74 -13.75 2.28
CA LEU A 199 2.09 -15.17 2.43
C LEU A 199 3.14 -15.59 1.40
N GLY A 200 3.02 -15.10 0.17
CA GLY A 200 4.00 -15.34 -0.88
C GLY A 200 5.43 -14.90 -0.52
N ASP A 201 5.60 -13.81 0.24
CA ASP A 201 6.93 -13.35 0.66
C ASP A 201 7.55 -14.29 1.71
N ILE A 202 6.74 -14.82 2.65
CA ILE A 202 7.18 -15.82 3.62
C ILE A 202 7.61 -17.11 2.90
N TYR A 203 6.77 -17.60 1.99
CA TYR A 203 7.05 -18.81 1.23
C TYR A 203 8.24 -18.66 0.28
N ALA A 204 8.44 -17.48 -0.32
CA ALA A 204 9.60 -17.22 -1.17
C ALA A 204 10.91 -17.48 -0.41
N VAL A 205 11.03 -17.00 0.83
CA VAL A 205 12.22 -17.26 1.67
C VAL A 205 12.42 -18.74 1.94
N MET A 206 11.36 -19.45 2.33
CA MET A 206 11.43 -20.89 2.62
C MET A 206 11.78 -21.71 1.37
N ILE A 207 11.25 -21.35 0.21
CA ILE A 207 11.51 -22.03 -1.07
C ILE A 207 12.97 -21.81 -1.48
N LEU A 208 13.45 -20.57 -1.47
CA LEU A 208 14.84 -20.24 -1.80
C LEU A 208 15.83 -20.98 -0.91
N TYR A 209 15.56 -21.04 0.40
CA TYR A 209 16.38 -21.81 1.33
C TYR A 209 16.48 -23.29 0.94
N ASN A 210 15.35 -23.91 0.58
CA ASN A 210 15.33 -25.33 0.20
C ASN A 210 15.98 -25.58 -1.15
N VAL A 211 15.81 -24.69 -2.12
CA VAL A 211 16.52 -24.76 -3.42
C VAL A 211 18.03 -24.69 -3.19
N HIS A 212 18.48 -23.77 -2.35
CA HIS A 212 19.89 -23.60 -2.01
C HIS A 212 20.48 -24.83 -1.29
N LYS A 213 19.68 -25.54 -0.48
CA LYS A 213 20.10 -26.81 0.13
C LYS A 213 19.89 -28.03 -0.78
N ALA A 214 19.65 -27.83 -2.07
CA ALA A 214 19.32 -28.86 -3.06
C ALA A 214 18.12 -29.75 -2.65
N ASN A 215 17.27 -29.27 -1.75
CA ASN A 215 16.06 -29.92 -1.28
C ASN A 215 14.87 -29.60 -2.19
N TYR A 216 15.02 -29.85 -3.50
CA TYR A 216 14.05 -29.45 -4.51
C TYR A 216 12.65 -30.04 -4.28
N ARG A 217 12.55 -31.25 -3.72
CA ARG A 217 11.26 -31.86 -3.35
C ARG A 217 10.50 -31.04 -2.30
N LYS A 218 11.20 -30.56 -1.27
CA LYS A 218 10.58 -29.72 -0.22
C LYS A 218 10.27 -28.33 -0.77
N ALA A 219 11.14 -27.76 -1.60
CA ALA A 219 10.87 -26.50 -2.30
C ALA A 219 9.58 -26.58 -3.14
N TYR A 220 9.42 -27.64 -3.93
CA TYR A 220 8.20 -27.88 -4.71
C TYR A 220 6.97 -28.11 -3.83
N SER A 221 7.09 -28.88 -2.75
CA SER A 221 5.98 -29.06 -1.80
C SER A 221 5.52 -27.72 -1.19
N LEU A 222 6.44 -26.82 -0.88
CA LEU A 222 6.11 -25.47 -0.40
C LEU A 222 5.37 -24.64 -1.48
N ILE A 223 5.77 -24.76 -2.75
CA ILE A 223 5.03 -24.15 -3.87
C ILE A 223 3.59 -24.68 -3.94
N GLN A 224 3.41 -25.99 -3.82
CA GLN A 224 2.09 -26.61 -3.84
C GLN A 224 1.22 -26.13 -2.66
N GLN A 225 1.79 -26.11 -1.45
CA GLN A 225 1.10 -25.59 -0.26
C GLN A 225 0.70 -24.12 -0.41
N LEU A 226 1.55 -23.29 -1.01
CA LEU A 226 1.24 -21.90 -1.29
C LEU A 226 0.07 -21.78 -2.28
N LYS A 227 0.09 -22.53 -3.39
CA LYS A 227 -1.02 -22.56 -4.37
C LYS A 227 -2.32 -23.11 -3.77
N GLU A 228 -2.26 -24.05 -2.84
CA GLU A 228 -3.45 -24.56 -2.13
C GLU A 228 -4.06 -23.49 -1.22
N ARG A 229 -3.22 -22.69 -0.54
CA ARG A 229 -3.68 -21.61 0.35
C ARG A 229 -4.11 -20.36 -0.41
N GLU A 230 -3.45 -20.04 -1.52
CA GLU A 230 -3.74 -18.89 -2.39
C GLU A 230 -3.83 -19.34 -3.86
N PRO A 231 -4.98 -19.89 -4.31
CA PRO A 231 -5.11 -20.45 -5.67
C PRO A 231 -4.91 -19.47 -6.82
N GLN A 232 -5.07 -18.17 -6.56
CA GLN A 232 -4.92 -17.08 -7.53
C GLN A 232 -3.53 -16.42 -7.45
N ILE A 233 -2.58 -17.00 -6.72
CA ILE A 233 -1.27 -16.41 -6.55
C ILE A 233 -0.46 -16.47 -7.85
N GLU A 234 0.04 -15.31 -8.28
CA GLU A 234 0.98 -15.19 -9.38
C GLU A 234 2.40 -15.47 -8.85
N LEU A 235 2.89 -16.70 -9.02
CA LEU A 235 4.18 -17.13 -8.45
C LEU A 235 5.39 -16.32 -8.94
N SER A 236 5.35 -15.87 -10.20
CA SER A 236 6.36 -15.01 -10.84
C SER A 236 6.68 -13.77 -10.01
N ARG A 237 5.69 -13.20 -9.31
CA ARG A 237 5.90 -12.04 -8.44
C ARG A 237 6.83 -12.40 -7.28
N TYR A 238 6.74 -13.60 -6.72
CA TYR A 238 7.46 -13.95 -5.49
C TYR A 238 8.74 -14.73 -5.74
N ILE A 239 8.79 -15.49 -6.85
CA ILE A 239 9.88 -16.40 -7.18
C ILE A 239 10.23 -16.16 -8.64
N ASN A 240 11.48 -15.81 -8.93
CA ASN A 240 11.91 -15.57 -10.29
C ASN A 240 11.83 -16.86 -11.14
N LYS A 241 11.81 -16.71 -12.47
CA LYS A 241 11.66 -17.85 -13.40
C LYS A 241 12.83 -18.82 -13.33
N GLU A 242 14.03 -18.34 -13.02
CA GLU A 242 15.22 -19.18 -12.87
C GLU A 242 15.07 -20.23 -11.77
N ILE A 243 14.64 -19.81 -10.57
CA ILE A 243 14.41 -20.72 -9.44
C ILE A 243 13.29 -21.71 -9.76
N GLN A 244 12.23 -21.26 -10.43
CA GLN A 244 11.15 -22.15 -10.86
C GLN A 244 11.66 -23.20 -11.86
N ASN A 245 12.52 -22.80 -12.81
CA ASN A 245 13.12 -23.69 -13.79
C ASN A 245 14.07 -24.72 -13.15
N ILE A 246 14.88 -24.31 -12.17
CA ILE A 246 15.76 -25.21 -11.40
C ILE A 246 14.92 -26.31 -10.74
N ILE A 247 13.85 -25.93 -10.03
CA ILE A 247 12.98 -26.91 -9.35
C ILE A 247 12.35 -27.88 -10.37
N SER A 248 11.82 -27.36 -11.48
CA SER A 248 11.21 -28.16 -12.53
C SER A 248 12.18 -29.14 -13.20
N HIS A 249 13.38 -28.67 -13.52
CA HIS A 249 14.43 -29.46 -14.15
C HIS A 249 14.87 -30.62 -13.25
N GLU A 250 15.21 -30.32 -11.99
CA GLU A 250 15.73 -31.31 -11.05
C GLU A 250 14.70 -32.37 -10.67
N LEU A 251 13.43 -32.00 -10.63
CA LEU A 251 12.34 -32.93 -10.36
C LEU A 251 11.80 -33.62 -11.62
N LYS A 252 12.35 -33.32 -12.81
CA LYS A 252 11.88 -33.81 -14.12
C LYS A 252 10.38 -33.54 -14.32
N LEU A 253 9.90 -32.43 -13.76
CA LEU A 253 8.55 -31.94 -13.92
C LEU A 253 8.50 -31.18 -15.25
N LEU A 254 8.33 -31.91 -16.35
CA LEU A 254 8.12 -31.30 -17.66
C LEU A 254 6.89 -30.38 -17.61
N GLY A 255 7.10 -29.06 -17.70
CA GLY A 255 6.11 -28.08 -18.18
C GLY A 255 4.86 -27.80 -17.34
N ILE A 256 4.83 -28.09 -16.03
CA ILE A 256 3.63 -27.85 -15.18
C ILE A 256 3.59 -26.43 -14.58
N ILE A 257 4.63 -25.62 -14.79
CA ILE A 257 4.66 -24.23 -14.31
C ILE A 257 4.18 -23.23 -15.38
N ASP A 258 4.09 -23.65 -16.65
CA ASP A 258 3.69 -22.82 -17.80
C ASP A 258 2.15 -22.75 -18.04
N ASP A 259 1.35 -22.76 -16.98
CA ASP A 259 -0.12 -22.71 -17.08
C ASP A 259 -0.68 -21.30 -17.38
N GLU A 260 0.11 -20.41 -17.98
CA GLU A 260 -0.34 -19.09 -18.45
C GLU A 260 -0.43 -18.93 -19.97
N LYS A 261 -0.21 -19.99 -20.76
CA LYS A 261 -0.30 -19.89 -22.23
C LYS A 261 -1.16 -20.96 -22.88
N ILE A 262 -2.48 -20.91 -22.67
CA ILE A 262 -3.42 -21.34 -23.71
C ILE A 262 -4.56 -20.31 -23.84
N GLY A 263 -4.33 -19.36 -24.75
CA GLY A 263 -5.29 -18.36 -25.21
C GLY A 263 -4.67 -17.54 -26.34
N SER A 264 -4.65 -18.12 -27.55
CA SER A 264 -4.42 -17.49 -28.87
C SER A 264 -4.95 -16.05 -28.97
N GLU A 265 -4.40 -15.08 -29.71
CA GLU A 265 -3.46 -15.03 -30.84
C GLU A 265 -3.10 -13.54 -31.07
N SER A 266 -1.92 -13.30 -31.66
CA SER A 266 -1.50 -12.07 -32.39
C SER A 266 -1.19 -10.78 -31.62
N GLY A 267 0.03 -10.27 -31.81
CA GLY A 267 0.35 -8.84 -31.69
C GLY A 267 1.41 -8.47 -30.66
N GLU A 268 2.58 -8.12 -31.18
CA GLU A 268 3.64 -7.29 -30.55
C GLU A 268 4.53 -7.94 -29.48
N GLU A 269 5.82 -8.03 -29.81
CA GLU A 269 6.93 -8.21 -28.88
C GLU A 269 6.95 -7.03 -27.89
N GLN A 270 6.14 -7.10 -26.85
CA GLN A 270 6.40 -6.33 -25.64
C GLN A 270 7.49 -7.07 -24.87
N ARG A 271 8.67 -6.43 -24.80
CA ARG A 271 9.67 -6.77 -23.78
C ARG A 271 8.95 -6.66 -22.43
N PHE A 272 8.66 -7.80 -21.83
CA PHE A 272 8.38 -7.85 -20.41
C PHE A 272 9.68 -7.40 -19.75
N ASP A 273 9.68 -6.17 -19.23
CA ASP A 273 10.69 -5.77 -18.25
C ASP A 273 10.65 -6.84 -17.16
N ASP A 274 11.78 -7.51 -17.00
CA ASP A 274 12.00 -8.52 -15.98
C ASP A 274 11.88 -7.76 -14.65
N ASP A 275 10.70 -7.83 -14.01
CA ASP A 275 10.51 -7.39 -12.62
C ASP A 275 11.40 -8.29 -11.76
N GLU A 276 12.68 -7.92 -11.69
CA GLU A 276 13.71 -8.65 -10.97
C GLU A 276 13.26 -8.72 -9.51
N VAL A 277 12.90 -9.93 -9.05
CA VAL A 277 12.58 -10.17 -7.65
C VAL A 277 13.86 -9.92 -6.85
N ASP A 278 14.00 -8.72 -6.28
CA ASP A 278 15.19 -8.32 -5.54
C ASP A 278 15.25 -9.03 -4.19
N TYR A 279 15.90 -10.19 -4.17
CA TYR A 279 16.23 -10.90 -2.94
C TYR A 279 17.16 -10.04 -2.08
N SER A 280 16.95 -10.02 -0.76
CA SER A 280 17.81 -9.21 0.12
C SER A 280 19.28 -9.55 -0.06
N TYR A 281 20.15 -8.56 0.15
CA TYR A 281 21.61 -8.71 0.01
C TYR A 281 22.15 -9.91 0.80
N ALA A 282 21.55 -10.26 1.94
CA ALA A 282 21.90 -11.46 2.70
C ALA A 282 21.52 -12.78 2.01
N MET A 283 20.35 -12.85 1.37
CA MET A 283 19.97 -13.98 0.52
C MET A 283 20.93 -14.07 -0.67
N LYS A 284 21.24 -12.93 -1.29
CA LYS A 284 22.24 -12.82 -2.37
C LYS A 284 23.66 -13.24 -1.97
N ARG A 285 24.10 -12.89 -0.76
CA ARG A 285 25.43 -13.25 -0.22
C ARG A 285 25.53 -14.72 0.14
N ASN A 286 24.44 -15.34 0.64
CA ASN A 286 24.42 -16.78 0.85
C ASN A 286 24.48 -17.52 -0.50
N PHE A 287 23.85 -17.01 -1.58
CA PHE A 287 24.02 -17.57 -2.93
C PHE A 287 25.51 -17.67 -3.33
N GLN A 288 26.32 -16.65 -3.01
CA GLN A 288 27.75 -16.62 -3.40
C GLN A 288 28.70 -17.35 -2.44
N ARG A 289 28.29 -17.63 -1.20
CA ARG A 289 29.15 -18.27 -0.19
C ARG A 289 29.23 -19.78 -0.36
N ASP A 290 28.12 -20.44 -0.70
CA ASP A 290 28.11 -21.90 -0.86
C ASP A 290 28.70 -22.32 -2.23
N ASP A 291 28.63 -21.48 -3.27
CA ASP A 291 29.35 -21.72 -4.55
C ASP A 291 30.87 -21.82 -4.36
N LYS A 292 31.45 -21.02 -3.46
CA LYS A 292 32.89 -21.05 -3.17
C LYS A 292 33.34 -22.25 -2.36
N ILE A 293 32.44 -22.92 -1.64
CA ILE A 293 32.77 -24.14 -0.88
C ILE A 293 32.93 -25.35 -1.83
N PHE A 294 32.40 -25.26 -3.06
CA PHE A 294 32.60 -26.26 -4.10
C PHE A 294 33.91 -26.08 -4.90
N ASP A 295 34.46 -24.87 -4.98
CA ASP A 295 35.74 -24.61 -5.67
C ASP A 295 36.99 -24.91 -4.80
N GLU A 296 36.86 -24.99 -3.46
CA GLU A 296 38.00 -25.24 -2.57
C GLU A 296 38.21 -26.72 -2.20
N ASN A 297 37.38 -27.66 -2.70
CA ASN A 297 37.55 -29.10 -2.45
C ASN A 297 38.16 -29.90 -3.62
N ASP A 298 38.63 -29.22 -4.67
CA ASP A 298 39.42 -29.83 -5.75
C ASP A 298 40.85 -29.28 -5.75
N PHE A 299 41.66 -29.61 -4.72
CA PHE A 299 43.13 -29.70 -4.79
C PHE A 299 43.69 -30.66 -3.75
#